data_AF-L8HLF9-F1
#
_entry.id   AF-L8HLF9-F1
#
_cell.length_a   1.000
_cell.length_b   1.000
_cell.length_c   1.000
_cell.angle_alpha   90.00
_cell.angle_beta   90.00
_cell.angle_gamma   90.00
#
_symmetry.space_group_name_H-M   'P 1'
#
loop_
_entity.id
_entity.type
_entity.pdbx_description
1 polymer ?
#
loop_
_entity_poly.entity_id
_entity_poly.type
_entity_poly.pdbx_seq_one_letter_code
_entity_poly.pdbx_strand_id
1 'polypeptide(L)'
;MKVNQEFLTLVLLGQGTTHSHTPGAPAPATLPHNKSPFEYLHTEEGFLHAKTYFSFIANNNDETDEYFNENQFINFLRKLTDFNDHEILEIYDTFDVRLGEASGIRFEEYFCILSLLGSRDHGQLTKSLFLHGESMFNILVNKLTGEVIYDKFRRLGFLLGIPETYILARLWPFQLNAFSSFDRDSFMLHYFDILSHVEIYLKQNDTRDSDDGKTKGPRCAVS
;
A
#
# COMPACT_ATOMS: atom_id res chain seq x y z
N MET A 1 -10.25 1.84 -3.51
CA MET A 1 -8.89 1.49 -3.94
C MET A 1 -8.85 0.05 -4.39
N LYS A 2 -8.27 -0.22 -5.55
CA LYS A 2 -8.06 -1.53 -6.16
C LYS A 2 -6.58 -1.73 -6.48
N VAL A 3 -6.05 -2.93 -6.22
CA VAL A 3 -4.69 -3.30 -6.63
C VAL A 3 -4.75 -3.97 -8.00
N ASN A 4 -3.90 -3.53 -8.92
CA ASN A 4 -3.71 -4.18 -10.22
C ASN A 4 -2.94 -5.49 -10.03
N GLN A 5 -3.68 -6.59 -9.87
CA GLN A 5 -3.13 -7.92 -9.62
C GLN A 5 -2.24 -8.43 -10.77
N GLU A 6 -2.55 -8.05 -12.01
CA GLU A 6 -1.73 -8.42 -13.17
C GLU A 6 -0.37 -7.74 -13.09
N PHE A 7 -0.34 -6.42 -12.87
CA PHE A 7 0.92 -5.69 -12.72
C PHE A 7 1.72 -6.15 -11.51
N LEU A 8 1.07 -6.39 -10.37
CA LEU A 8 1.71 -6.94 -9.18
C LEU A 8 2.38 -8.28 -9.49
N THR A 9 1.70 -9.15 -10.22
CA THR A 9 2.27 -10.45 -10.61
C THR A 9 3.46 -10.29 -11.56
N LEU A 10 3.42 -9.36 -12.50
CA LEU A 10 4.56 -9.07 -13.39
C LEU A 10 5.80 -8.58 -12.62
N VAL A 11 5.60 -7.73 -11.61
CA VAL A 11 6.67 -7.30 -10.70
C VAL A 11 7.26 -8.51 -9.96
N LEU A 12 6.41 -9.37 -9.41
CA LEU A 12 6.82 -10.55 -8.65
C LEU A 12 7.46 -11.64 -9.51
N LEU A 13 7.20 -11.68 -10.82
CA LEU A 13 7.85 -12.62 -11.74
C LEU A 13 9.10 -12.04 -12.41
N GLY A 14 9.49 -10.79 -12.08
CA GLY A 14 10.63 -10.11 -12.71
C GLY A 14 10.42 -9.75 -14.19
N GLN A 15 9.21 -9.93 -14.73
CA GLN A 15 8.89 -9.79 -16.16
C GLN A 15 8.78 -8.32 -16.62
N GLY A 16 8.76 -7.36 -15.70
CA GLY A 16 8.78 -5.92 -16.01
C GLY A 16 10.14 -5.37 -16.47
N THR A 17 11.19 -6.20 -16.52
CA THR A 17 12.58 -5.79 -16.81
C THR A 17 13.04 -6.08 -18.24
N THR A 18 12.27 -6.83 -19.03
CA THR A 18 12.66 -7.25 -20.38
C THR A 18 11.85 -6.50 -21.45
N HIS A 19 12.51 -5.62 -22.21
CA HIS A 19 12.00 -5.14 -23.49
C HIS A 19 11.96 -6.30 -24.50
N SER A 20 10.91 -7.11 -24.51
CA SER A 20 10.60 -7.98 -25.65
C SER A 20 9.13 -7.85 -26.02
N HIS A 21 8.85 -6.95 -26.97
CA HIS A 21 7.63 -6.98 -27.75
C HIS A 21 7.65 -8.25 -28.63
N THR A 22 7.02 -9.32 -28.16
CA THR A 22 6.51 -10.36 -29.04
C THR A 22 4.99 -10.21 -29.08
N PRO A 23 4.36 -9.96 -30.25
CA PRO A 23 2.92 -9.78 -30.34
C PRO A 23 2.24 -11.15 -30.31
N GLY A 24 1.96 -11.60 -29.09
CA GLY A 24 1.04 -12.67 -28.76
C GLY A 24 0.59 -12.41 -27.34
N ALA A 25 -0.72 -12.29 -27.11
CA ALA A 25 -1.25 -12.03 -25.77
C ALA A 25 -0.62 -13.05 -24.80
N PRO A 26 0.20 -12.60 -23.82
CA PRO A 26 0.77 -13.55 -22.87
C PRO A 26 -0.39 -14.14 -22.07
N ALA A 27 -0.35 -15.46 -21.86
CA ALA A 27 -1.26 -16.09 -20.92
C ALA A 27 -1.18 -15.33 -19.58
N PRO A 28 -2.29 -15.18 -18.83
CA PRO A 28 -2.27 -14.46 -17.56
C PRO A 28 -1.17 -15.06 -16.69
N ALA A 29 -0.18 -14.24 -16.36
CA ALA A 29 0.95 -14.68 -15.58
C ALA A 29 0.42 -15.18 -14.24
N THR A 30 0.66 -16.45 -13.92
CA THR A 30 0.19 -17.08 -12.68
C THR A 30 1.40 -17.30 -11.79
N LEU A 31 1.27 -16.92 -10.51
CA LEU A 31 2.33 -17.13 -9.55
C LEU A 31 2.55 -18.63 -9.32
N PRO A 32 3.80 -19.07 -9.16
CA PRO A 32 4.12 -20.45 -8.84
C PRO A 32 3.37 -20.96 -7.61
N HIS A 33 2.98 -22.24 -7.65
CA HIS A 33 2.48 -22.99 -6.50
C HIS A 33 1.18 -22.47 -5.87
N ASN A 34 0.31 -21.76 -6.62
CA ASN A 34 -0.94 -21.18 -6.12
C ASN A 34 -0.77 -20.25 -4.91
N LYS A 35 0.42 -19.65 -4.75
CA LYS A 35 0.68 -18.69 -3.67
C LYS A 35 -0.04 -17.37 -3.95
N SER A 36 -0.50 -16.70 -2.89
CA SER A 36 -0.90 -15.30 -3.03
C SER A 36 0.33 -14.44 -3.41
N PRO A 37 0.14 -13.26 -4.01
CA PRO A 37 1.22 -12.28 -4.22
C PRO A 37 2.02 -11.99 -2.96
N PHE A 38 1.34 -11.84 -1.81
CA PHE A 38 2.00 -11.65 -0.52
C PHE A 38 2.85 -12.86 -0.12
N GLU A 39 2.33 -14.08 -0.22
CA GLU A 39 3.09 -15.29 0.13
C GLU A 39 4.29 -15.50 -0.78
N TYR A 40 4.13 -15.22 -2.08
CA TYR A 40 5.21 -15.33 -3.04
C TYR A 40 6.30 -14.29 -2.78
N LEU A 41 5.93 -13.03 -2.49
CA LEU A 41 6.88 -11.96 -2.15
C LEU A 41 7.80 -12.33 -0.97
N HIS A 42 7.34 -13.19 -0.06
CA HIS A 42 8.10 -13.65 1.11
C HIS A 42 8.86 -14.96 0.87
N THR A 43 8.97 -15.41 -0.37
CA THR A 43 9.91 -16.45 -0.77
C THR A 43 11.25 -15.83 -1.17
N GLU A 44 12.32 -16.61 -1.17
CA GLU A 44 13.62 -16.15 -1.66
C GLU A 44 13.54 -15.64 -3.11
N GLU A 45 12.82 -16.37 -3.96
CA GLU A 45 12.60 -16.01 -5.37
C GLU A 45 11.80 -14.71 -5.53
N GLY A 46 10.66 -14.59 -4.83
CA GLY A 46 9.83 -13.38 -4.90
C GLY A 46 10.51 -12.15 -4.32
N PHE A 47 11.30 -12.30 -3.25
CA PHE A 47 12.13 -11.22 -2.72
C PHE A 47 13.18 -10.77 -3.74
N LEU A 48 13.88 -11.71 -4.37
CA LEU A 48 14.89 -11.41 -5.38
C LEU A 48 14.26 -10.71 -6.59
N HIS A 49 13.11 -11.18 -7.08
CA HIS A 49 12.41 -10.54 -8.19
C HIS A 49 11.94 -9.11 -7.87
N ALA A 50 11.37 -8.89 -6.68
CA ALA A 50 10.99 -7.55 -6.24
C ALA A 50 12.21 -6.62 -6.16
N LYS A 51 13.35 -7.12 -5.67
CA LYS A 51 14.61 -6.38 -5.64
C LYS A 51 15.15 -6.09 -7.03
N THR A 52 15.17 -7.06 -7.93
CA THR A 52 15.60 -6.87 -9.33
C THR A 52 14.73 -5.85 -10.05
N TYR A 53 13.40 -5.90 -9.87
CA TYR A 53 12.49 -4.91 -10.44
C TYR A 53 12.79 -3.51 -9.89
N PHE A 54 12.96 -3.39 -8.57
CA PHE A 54 13.35 -2.13 -7.93
C PHE A 54 14.67 -1.60 -8.50
N SER A 55 15.73 -2.39 -8.49
CA SER A 55 17.04 -1.98 -9.03
C SER A 55 16.97 -1.62 -10.51
N PHE A 56 16.17 -2.30 -11.33
CA PHE A 56 16.00 -1.97 -12.74
C PHE A 56 15.39 -0.57 -12.96
N ILE A 57 14.40 -0.20 -12.15
CA ILE A 57 13.78 1.12 -12.24
C ILE A 57 14.71 2.20 -11.66
N ALA A 58 15.32 1.91 -10.49
CA ALA A 58 16.19 2.83 -9.75
C ALA A 58 17.51 3.15 -10.47
N ASN A 59 18.13 2.18 -11.16
CA ASN A 59 19.42 2.33 -11.87
C ASN A 59 19.35 3.22 -13.13
N ASN A 60 18.20 3.80 -13.44
CA ASN A 60 18.12 4.89 -14.42
C ASN A 60 18.52 6.25 -13.82
N ASN A 61 18.85 6.30 -12.52
CA ASN A 61 19.40 7.46 -11.85
C ASN A 61 20.92 7.23 -11.80
N ASP A 62 21.74 8.10 -12.41
CA ASP A 62 23.22 8.03 -12.46
C ASP A 62 23.91 8.16 -11.06
N GLU A 63 23.25 7.73 -10.00
CA GLU A 63 23.64 7.92 -8.60
C GLU A 63 24.11 6.60 -7.96
N THR A 64 24.95 6.73 -6.93
CA THR A 64 25.53 5.58 -6.20
C THR A 64 24.53 4.84 -5.31
N ASP A 65 23.39 5.47 -5.00
CA ASP A 65 22.35 4.91 -4.14
C ASP A 65 21.09 4.59 -4.97
N GLU A 66 20.63 3.34 -4.94
CA GLU A 66 19.39 2.93 -5.63
C GLU A 66 18.15 3.42 -4.85
N TYR A 67 17.41 4.36 -5.45
CA TYR A 67 16.09 4.80 -4.96
C TYR A 67 15.14 5.12 -6.12
N PHE A 68 13.83 5.09 -5.84
CA PHE A 68 12.84 5.68 -6.73
C PHE A 68 12.71 7.16 -6.43
N ASN A 69 12.99 7.99 -7.42
CA ASN A 69 12.58 9.39 -7.39
C ASN A 69 11.06 9.52 -7.54
N GLU A 70 10.53 10.73 -7.32
CA GLU A 70 9.10 11.03 -7.38
C GLU A 70 8.44 10.52 -8.67
N ASN A 71 9.03 10.81 -9.84
CA ASN A 71 8.47 10.38 -11.13
C ASN A 71 8.44 8.86 -11.29
N GLN A 72 9.49 8.17 -10.85
CA GLN A 72 9.55 6.70 -10.87
C GLN A 72 8.49 6.10 -9.95
N PHE A 73 8.34 6.66 -8.75
CA PHE A 73 7.34 6.22 -7.79
C PHE A 73 5.90 6.46 -8.28
N ILE A 74 5.62 7.63 -8.86
CA ILE A 74 4.31 7.93 -9.47
C ILE A 74 3.97 6.92 -10.55
N ASN A 75 4.90 6.69 -11.49
CA ASN A 75 4.67 5.74 -12.58
C ASN A 75 4.49 4.30 -12.08
N PHE A 76 5.17 3.93 -11.00
CA PHE A 76 5.00 2.63 -10.35
C PHE A 76 3.61 2.50 -9.70
N LEU A 77 3.23 3.42 -8.81
CA LEU A 77 1.95 3.33 -8.10
C LEU A 77 0.74 3.51 -9.02
N ARG A 78 0.84 4.35 -10.06
CA ARG A 78 -0.22 4.50 -11.07
C ARG A 78 -0.51 3.20 -11.82
N LYS A 79 0.49 2.35 -12.01
CA LYS A 79 0.29 1.01 -12.61
C LYS A 79 -0.25 0.00 -11.62
N LEU A 80 0.14 0.11 -10.34
CA LEU A 80 -0.19 -0.83 -9.28
C LEU A 80 -1.56 -0.58 -8.64
N THR A 81 -2.06 0.65 -8.66
CA THR A 81 -3.27 1.08 -7.95
C THR A 81 -4.13 2.00 -8.79
N ASP A 82 -5.36 2.25 -8.35
CA ASP A 82 -6.28 3.23 -8.92
C ASP A 82 -6.17 4.63 -8.28
N PHE A 83 -5.08 4.90 -7.54
CA PHE A 83 -4.83 6.23 -6.98
C PHE A 83 -4.58 7.28 -8.07
N ASN A 84 -5.07 8.49 -7.84
CA ASN A 84 -4.72 9.64 -8.65
C ASN A 84 -3.35 10.22 -8.24
N ASP A 85 -2.79 11.10 -9.07
CA ASP A 85 -1.43 11.63 -8.86
C ASP A 85 -1.26 12.36 -7.53
N HIS A 86 -2.29 13.10 -7.08
CA HIS A 86 -2.24 13.79 -5.78
C HIS A 86 -2.19 12.79 -4.62
N GLU A 87 -3.00 11.73 -4.68
CA GLU A 87 -2.98 10.65 -3.69
C GLU A 87 -1.63 9.92 -3.67
N ILE A 88 -1.01 9.72 -4.83
CA ILE A 88 0.31 9.09 -4.93
C ILE A 88 1.39 9.99 -4.33
N LEU A 89 1.35 11.30 -4.56
CA LEU A 89 2.26 12.27 -3.95
C LEU A 89 2.13 12.29 -2.43
N GLU A 90 0.90 12.21 -1.90
CA GLU A 90 0.70 12.11 -0.45
C GLU A 90 1.35 10.86 0.15
N ILE A 91 1.32 9.74 -0.57
CA ILE A 91 1.99 8.49 -0.17
C ILE A 91 3.51 8.68 -0.29
N TYR A 92 3.99 9.27 -1.39
CA TYR A 92 5.43 9.53 -1.58
C TYR A 92 5.99 10.33 -0.41
N ASP A 93 5.38 11.47 -0.06
CA ASP A 93 5.79 12.33 1.06
C ASP A 93 5.76 11.62 2.43
N THR A 94 4.92 10.60 2.56
CA THR A 94 4.81 9.81 3.80
C THR A 94 6.01 8.90 4.00
N PHE A 95 6.49 8.29 2.90
CA PHE A 95 7.56 7.30 2.91
C PHE A 95 8.94 7.91 2.59
N ASP A 96 9.00 9.06 1.92
CA ASP A 96 10.23 9.82 1.70
C ASP A 96 10.62 10.64 2.94
N VAL A 97 11.02 9.93 3.99
CA VAL A 97 11.24 10.52 5.32
C VAL A 97 12.62 11.14 5.50
N ARG A 98 13.48 11.18 4.48
CA ARG A 98 14.83 11.74 4.59
C ARG A 98 14.91 13.13 3.97
N LEU A 99 15.26 14.11 4.80
CA LEU A 99 15.57 15.48 4.39
C LEU A 99 17.01 15.52 3.84
N GLY A 100 17.20 15.77 2.54
CA GLY A 100 18.54 15.96 1.96
C GLY A 100 18.65 15.62 0.47
N GLU A 101 19.88 15.58 -0.03
CA GLU A 101 20.24 15.43 -1.46
C GLU A 101 19.95 14.03 -2.06
N ALA A 102 19.52 13.05 -1.25
CA ALA A 102 19.10 11.71 -1.68
C ALA A 102 17.70 11.38 -1.11
N SER A 103 16.73 12.22 -1.46
CA SER A 103 15.30 12.05 -1.19
C SER A 103 14.71 11.04 -2.18
N GLY A 104 13.99 10.05 -1.67
CA GLY A 104 13.44 8.99 -2.50
C GLY A 104 13.09 7.72 -1.74
N ILE A 105 12.29 6.88 -2.40
CA ILE A 105 11.83 5.60 -1.86
C ILE A 105 12.93 4.56 -2.08
N ARG A 106 13.55 4.05 -1.02
CA ARG A 106 14.54 2.97 -1.14
C ARG A 106 13.83 1.63 -1.15
N PHE A 107 14.61 0.56 -1.29
CA PHE A 107 14.07 -0.78 -1.39
C PHE A 107 13.23 -1.17 -0.17
N GLU A 108 13.60 -0.74 1.05
CA GLU A 108 12.88 -1.10 2.27
C GLU A 108 11.48 -0.46 2.33
N GLU A 109 11.36 0.83 1.98
CA GLU A 109 10.07 1.50 1.88
C GLU A 109 9.22 0.90 0.74
N TYR A 110 9.82 0.67 -0.43
CA TYR A 110 9.19 0.01 -1.56
C TYR A 110 8.64 -1.38 -1.18
N PHE A 111 9.44 -2.19 -0.49
CA PHE A 111 9.08 -3.55 -0.11
C PHE A 111 7.95 -3.57 0.91
N CYS A 112 7.93 -2.62 1.85
CA CYS A 112 6.82 -2.46 2.79
C CYS A 112 5.52 -2.11 2.08
N ILE A 113 5.54 -1.16 1.13
CA ILE A 113 4.39 -0.77 0.32
C ILE A 113 3.88 -1.97 -0.48
N LEU A 114 4.78 -2.68 -1.17
CA LEU A 114 4.44 -3.85 -1.98
C LEU A 114 3.83 -4.97 -1.13
N SER A 115 4.39 -5.22 0.05
CA SER A 115 3.88 -6.22 1.00
C SER A 115 2.48 -5.88 1.50
N LEU A 116 2.22 -4.62 1.85
CA LEU A 116 0.90 -4.16 2.28
C LEU A 116 -0.14 -4.35 1.18
N LEU A 117 0.14 -3.85 -0.02
CA LEU A 117 -0.77 -3.94 -1.15
C LEU A 117 -0.99 -5.40 -1.58
N GLY A 118 0.05 -6.23 -1.57
CA GLY A 118 -0.07 -7.66 -1.87
C GLY A 118 -0.89 -8.43 -0.84
N SER A 119 -0.85 -8.01 0.43
CA SER A 119 -1.60 -8.65 1.52
C SER A 119 -3.08 -8.29 1.56
N ARG A 120 -3.46 -7.12 1.01
CA ARG A 120 -4.81 -6.55 1.07
C ARG A 120 -5.86 -7.49 0.49
N ASP A 121 -5.67 -7.90 -0.75
CA ASP A 121 -6.72 -8.61 -1.51
C ASP A 121 -6.85 -10.10 -1.11
N HIS A 122 -5.95 -10.59 -0.24
CA HIS A 122 -5.90 -11.97 0.22
C HIS A 122 -6.21 -12.12 1.72
N GLY A 123 -6.62 -11.04 2.38
CA GLY A 123 -6.94 -11.03 3.80
C GLY A 123 -5.75 -11.33 4.71
N GLN A 124 -4.56 -10.84 4.31
CA GLN A 124 -3.29 -11.10 4.98
C GLN A 124 -2.70 -9.84 5.65
N LEU A 125 -3.51 -8.79 5.84
CA LEU A 125 -3.06 -7.49 6.35
C LEU A 125 -2.46 -7.59 7.77
N THR A 126 -3.08 -8.35 8.66
CA THR A 126 -2.56 -8.58 10.03
C THR A 126 -1.25 -9.37 10.01
N LYS A 127 -1.11 -10.33 9.08
CA LYS A 127 0.14 -11.06 8.86
C LYS A 127 1.24 -10.15 8.30
N SER A 128 0.90 -9.23 7.39
CA SER A 128 1.82 -8.20 6.89
C SER A 128 2.30 -7.30 8.02
N LEU A 129 1.39 -6.85 8.90
CA LEU A 129 1.77 -6.04 10.06
C LEU A 129 2.66 -6.81 11.04
N PHE A 130 2.42 -8.11 11.24
CA PHE A 130 3.29 -8.94 12.07
C PHE A 130 4.72 -9.03 11.54
N LEU A 131 4.89 -9.15 10.21
CA LEU A 131 6.22 -9.25 9.60
C LEU A 131 6.94 -7.90 9.47
N HIS A 132 6.19 -6.83 9.16
CA HIS A 132 6.77 -5.56 8.72
C HIS A 132 6.40 -4.36 9.60
N GLY A 133 5.61 -4.55 10.65
CA GLY A 133 5.13 -3.45 11.48
C GLY A 133 6.27 -2.64 12.12
N GLU A 134 7.37 -3.31 12.47
CA GLU A 134 8.57 -2.63 12.97
C GLU A 134 9.25 -1.77 11.90
N SER A 135 9.43 -2.30 10.68
CA SER A 135 9.94 -1.51 9.55
C SER A 135 9.02 -0.34 9.22
N MET A 136 7.70 -0.54 9.21
CA MET A 136 6.72 0.54 8.99
C MET A 136 6.80 1.61 10.07
N PHE A 137 6.88 1.23 11.34
CA PHE A 137 7.08 2.19 12.42
C PHE A 137 8.39 2.96 12.22
N ASN A 138 9.48 2.25 11.92
CA ASN A 138 10.80 2.86 11.71
C ASN A 138 10.86 3.81 10.51
N ILE A 139 10.05 3.57 9.48
CA ILE A 139 9.87 4.48 8.35
C ILE A 139 9.14 5.73 8.82
N LEU A 140 8.00 5.59 9.49
CA LEU A 140 7.12 6.71 9.80
C LEU A 140 7.59 7.57 10.99
N VAL A 141 8.34 6.99 11.93
CA VAL A 141 8.70 7.62 13.20
C VAL A 141 9.49 8.90 13.00
N ASN A 142 9.11 9.95 13.73
CA ASN A 142 9.94 11.12 13.85
C ASN A 142 11.14 10.78 14.76
N LYS A 143 12.34 10.79 14.19
CA LYS A 143 13.59 10.38 14.86
C LYS A 143 13.95 11.22 16.08
N LEU A 144 13.44 12.45 16.18
CA LEU A 144 13.68 13.31 17.34
C LEU A 144 12.77 12.95 18.52
N THR A 145 11.52 12.61 18.23
CA THR A 145 10.51 12.32 19.26
C THR A 145 10.42 10.85 19.62
N GLY A 146 10.81 9.94 18.71
CA GLY A 146 10.57 8.51 18.86
C GLY A 146 9.11 8.09 18.65
N GLU A 147 8.27 8.98 18.13
CA GLU A 147 6.84 8.78 17.93
C GLU A 147 6.41 9.02 16.48
N VAL A 148 5.32 8.36 16.08
CA VAL A 148 4.60 8.60 14.83
C VAL A 148 3.47 9.58 15.13
N ILE A 149 3.42 10.71 14.43
CA ILE A 149 2.28 11.62 14.55
C ILE A 149 1.05 11.05 13.83
N TYR A 150 -0.13 11.44 14.27
CA TYR A 150 -1.39 10.98 13.68
C TYR A 150 -1.45 11.16 12.15
N ASP A 151 -0.92 12.25 11.59
CA ASP A 151 -0.95 12.46 10.14
C ASP A 151 -0.27 11.31 9.37
N LYS A 152 0.93 10.90 9.81
CA LYS A 152 1.64 9.76 9.22
C LYS A 152 0.93 8.43 9.54
N PHE A 153 0.37 8.31 10.74
CA PHE A 153 -0.41 7.14 11.14
C PHE A 153 -1.61 6.95 10.20
N ARG A 154 -2.42 7.98 9.93
CA ARG A 154 -3.59 7.86 9.04
C ARG A 154 -3.21 7.59 7.59
N ARG A 155 -2.08 8.12 7.12
CA ARG A 155 -1.63 7.97 5.71
C ARG A 155 -1.23 6.54 5.38
N LEU A 156 -0.71 5.78 6.34
CA LEU A 156 -0.52 4.33 6.17
C LEU A 156 -1.87 3.60 5.98
N GLY A 157 -2.93 4.03 6.66
CA GLY A 157 -4.28 3.51 6.46
C GLY A 157 -4.86 3.91 5.11
N PHE A 158 -4.58 5.15 4.67
CA PHE A 158 -4.95 5.64 3.35
C PHE A 158 -4.35 4.80 2.21
N LEU A 159 -3.08 4.39 2.31
CA LEU A 159 -2.45 3.44 1.36
C LEU A 159 -3.25 2.13 1.24
N LEU A 160 -3.88 1.70 2.33
CA LEU A 160 -4.76 0.53 2.39
C LEU A 160 -6.22 0.87 2.07
N GLY A 161 -6.51 2.04 1.50
CA GLY A 161 -7.87 2.50 1.19
C GLY A 161 -8.80 2.57 2.40
N ILE A 162 -8.24 2.73 3.60
CA ILE A 162 -8.99 2.87 4.85
C ILE A 162 -9.29 4.36 5.02
N PRO A 163 -10.57 4.77 5.08
CA PRO A 163 -10.90 6.17 5.25
C PRO A 163 -10.53 6.64 6.64
N GLU A 164 -10.09 7.90 6.73
CA GLU A 164 -9.68 8.51 7.99
C GLU A 164 -10.78 8.45 9.07
N THR A 165 -12.04 8.63 8.66
CA THR A 165 -13.19 8.53 9.56
C THR A 165 -13.29 7.18 10.25
N TYR A 166 -12.93 6.10 9.56
CA TYR A 166 -12.87 4.76 10.15
C TYR A 166 -11.72 4.66 11.16
N ILE A 167 -10.54 5.18 10.83
CA ILE A 167 -9.38 5.20 11.73
C ILE A 167 -9.73 5.95 13.03
N LEU A 168 -10.29 7.16 12.91
CA LEU A 168 -10.74 7.94 14.07
C LEU A 168 -11.78 7.19 14.91
N ALA A 169 -12.75 6.54 14.26
CA ALA A 169 -13.77 5.76 14.97
C ALA A 169 -13.17 4.58 15.75
N ARG A 170 -12.12 3.93 15.24
CA ARG A 170 -11.39 2.86 15.95
C ARG A 170 -10.53 3.38 17.10
N LEU A 171 -9.99 4.59 16.96
CA LEU A 171 -9.14 5.23 17.96
C LEU A 171 -9.93 5.89 19.11
N TRP A 172 -11.17 6.33 18.84
CA TRP A 172 -12.01 7.04 19.80
C TRP A 172 -12.20 6.34 21.16
N PRO A 173 -12.43 5.01 21.25
CA PRO A 173 -12.56 4.32 22.54
C PRO A 173 -11.31 4.42 23.42
N PHE A 174 -10.14 4.66 22.83
CA PHE A 174 -8.86 4.84 23.51
C PHE A 174 -8.57 6.32 23.82
N GLN A 175 -9.53 7.23 23.58
CA GLN A 175 -9.38 8.68 23.73
C GLN A 175 -8.30 9.29 22.84
N LEU A 176 -7.97 8.60 21.74
CA LEU A 176 -7.01 9.05 20.74
C LEU A 176 -7.74 9.81 19.61
N ASN A 177 -7.08 10.83 19.08
CA ASN A 177 -7.66 11.75 18.10
C ASN A 177 -6.60 12.25 17.10
N ALA A 178 -6.98 13.21 16.24
CA ALA A 178 -6.13 13.72 15.18
C ALA A 178 -4.84 14.45 15.65
N PHE A 179 -4.73 14.74 16.95
CA PHE A 179 -3.56 15.37 17.56
C PHE A 179 -2.69 14.38 18.35
N SER A 180 -3.07 13.10 18.37
CA SER A 180 -2.31 12.06 19.07
C SER A 180 -0.99 11.73 18.37
N SER A 181 -0.03 11.26 19.16
CA SER A 181 1.18 10.61 18.70
C SER A 181 1.22 9.18 19.23
N PHE A 182 2.00 8.34 18.55
CA PHE A 182 2.06 6.90 18.79
C PHE A 182 3.51 6.49 18.96
N ASP A 183 3.87 6.02 20.14
CA ASP A 183 5.10 5.25 20.32
C ASP A 183 5.00 3.90 19.60
N ARG A 184 6.07 3.11 19.65
CA ARG A 184 6.15 1.81 18.96
C ARG A 184 5.01 0.87 19.35
N ASP A 185 4.75 0.72 20.64
CA ASP A 185 3.82 -0.28 21.14
C ASP A 185 2.37 0.15 20.89
N SER A 186 2.07 1.44 21.06
CA SER A 186 0.80 2.07 20.70
C SER A 186 0.52 1.95 19.20
N PHE A 187 1.51 2.25 18.36
CA PHE A 187 1.39 2.09 16.90
C PHE A 187 0.98 0.67 16.53
N MET A 188 1.71 -0.33 17.05
CA MET A 188 1.44 -1.74 16.75
C MET A 188 0.06 -2.17 17.25
N LEU A 189 -0.27 -1.84 18.49
CA LEU A 189 -1.56 -2.19 19.10
C LEU A 189 -2.73 -1.67 18.27
N HIS A 190 -2.72 -0.38 17.92
CA HIS A 190 -3.82 0.24 17.22
C HIS A 190 -3.91 -0.20 15.75
N TYR A 191 -2.78 -0.44 15.08
CA TYR A 191 -2.82 -1.00 13.74
C TYR A 191 -3.33 -2.45 13.71
N PHE A 192 -2.99 -3.28 14.70
CA PHE A 192 -3.59 -4.62 14.80
C PHE A 192 -5.11 -4.55 14.99
N ASP A 193 -5.58 -3.64 15.85
CA ASP A 193 -7.01 -3.42 16.05
C ASP A 193 -7.72 -2.97 14.76
N ILE A 194 -7.16 -1.98 14.06
CA ILE A 194 -7.70 -1.46 12.80
C ILE A 194 -7.77 -2.57 11.74
N LEU A 195 -6.65 -3.28 11.52
CA LEU A 195 -6.54 -4.27 10.45
C LEU A 195 -7.31 -5.57 10.73
N SER A 196 -7.58 -5.91 11.99
CA SER A 196 -8.41 -7.08 12.32
C SER A 196 -9.89 -6.92 11.92
N HIS A 197 -10.35 -5.69 11.68
CA HIS A 197 -11.74 -5.39 11.35
C HIS A 197 -11.92 -4.78 9.95
N VAL A 198 -10.84 -4.35 9.30
CA VAL A 198 -10.87 -3.60 8.04
C VAL A 198 -11.51 -4.37 6.89
N GLU A 199 -11.29 -5.68 6.79
CA GLU A 199 -11.83 -6.49 5.70
C GLU A 199 -13.35 -6.53 5.71
N ILE A 200 -13.94 -6.64 6.90
CA ILE A 200 -15.40 -6.63 7.09
C ILE A 200 -15.94 -5.27 6.66
N TYR A 201 -15.27 -4.19 7.07
CA TYR A 201 -15.65 -2.83 6.72
C TYR A 201 -15.60 -2.58 5.20
N LEU A 202 -14.51 -2.97 4.53
CA LEU A 202 -14.34 -2.77 3.09
C LEU A 202 -15.39 -3.55 2.28
N LYS A 203 -15.67 -4.80 2.63
CA LYS A 203 -16.72 -5.62 1.98
C LYS A 203 -18.12 -5.01 2.11
N GLN A 204 -18.41 -4.37 3.25
CA GLN A 204 -19.70 -3.72 3.49
C GLN A 204 -19.88 -2.42 2.69
N ASN A 205 -18.80 -1.71 2.39
CA ASN A 205 -18.88 -0.50 1.58
C ASN A 205 -19.02 -0.82 0.09
N ASP A 206 -18.27 -1.80 -0.43
CA ASP A 206 -18.36 -2.22 -1.84
C ASP A 206 -19.77 -2.68 -2.23
N THR A 207 -20.50 -3.29 -1.28
CA THR A 207 -21.88 -3.73 -1.50
C THR A 207 -22.89 -2.59 -1.49
N ARG A 208 -22.65 -1.51 -0.74
CA ARG A 208 -23.53 -0.33 -0.69
C ARG A 208 -23.44 0.48 -1.98
N ASP A 209 -22.24 0.68 -2.51
CA ASP A 209 -22.03 1.40 -3.78
C ASP A 209 -22.64 0.67 -4.98
N SER A 210 -22.84 -0.66 -4.87
CA SER A 210 -23.44 -1.48 -5.92
C SER A 210 -24.99 -1.40 -5.95
N ASP A 211 -25.63 -0.99 -4.85
CA ASP A 211 -27.09 -0.97 -4.71
C ASP A 211 -27.71 0.41 -5.06
N ASP A 212 -26.95 1.50 -4.91
CA ASP A 212 -27.37 2.85 -5.29
C ASP A 212 -27.56 3.06 -6.81
N GLY A 213 -27.20 2.08 -7.62
CA GLY A 213 -27.47 2.04 -9.07
C GLY A 213 -28.86 1.52 -9.46
N LYS A 214 -29.68 1.03 -8.52
CA LYS A 214 -30.93 0.29 -8.82
C LYS A 214 -32.23 0.83 -8.22
N THR A 215 -32.31 2.09 -7.84
CA THR A 215 -33.61 2.71 -7.45
C THR A 215 -34.03 3.85 -8.37
N LYS A 216 -34.59 3.48 -9.54
CA LYS A 216 -35.59 4.32 -10.24
C LYS A 216 -37.00 3.89 -9.82
N GLY A 217 -37.64 4.73 -8.99
CA GLY A 217 -39.11 4.89 -8.89
C GLY A 217 -39.81 4.25 -7.68
N PRO A 218 -41.00 4.74 -7.26
CA PRO A 218 -41.89 5.66 -8.00
C PRO A 218 -42.02 7.07 -7.38
N ARG A 219 -42.32 8.02 -8.26
CA ARG A 219 -42.80 9.37 -7.92
C ARG A 219 -44.04 9.28 -7.04
N CYS A 220 -44.06 10.03 -5.94
CA CYS A 220 -45.28 10.33 -5.20
C CYS A 220 -46.33 10.89 -6.17
N ALA A 221 -47.45 10.18 -6.30
CA ALA A 221 -48.65 10.71 -6.90
C ALA A 221 -49.24 11.73 -5.92
N VAL A 222 -49.44 12.94 -6.42
CA VAL A 222 -50.24 13.98 -5.77
C VAL A 222 -51.70 13.56 -5.87
N SER A 223 -52.39 13.51 -4.73
CA SER A 223 -53.84 13.61 -4.62
C SER A 223 -54.18 14.33 -3.33
#